data_AF-A0A1B7MIS8-F1
#
_entry.id   AF-A0A1B7MIS8-F1
#
_cell.length_a   1.000
_cell.length_b   1.000
_cell.length_c   1.000
_cell.angle_alpha   90.00
_cell.angle_beta   90.00
_cell.angle_gamma   90.00
#
_symmetry.space_group_name_H-M   'P 1'
#
loop_
_entity.id
_entity.type
_entity.pdbx_description
1 polymer ?
#
loop_
_entity_poly.entity_id
_entity_poly.type
_entity_poly.pdbx_seq_one_letter_code
_entity_poly.pdbx_strand_id
1 'polypeptide(L)'
;MEKFLWKFTNVSCDGSPHAKNIAGGKWTQAADETAAFLCGGSWLSHSLRTWSKAYIKDRAELPTHQYGNHCSCIDDEVLATDIKLHLQSIGKYVSTQEIVNYLSDPEVQSHHGLSKTVSLATAQRWMCKLGYCWKEEEKGQYVDGHEHEDVITYRQKVFLPLWESFQYRLRNWKEDDVMVEEDLGELPRHRRVVVWFHDKSTFYAHDRHDVQWVHSTEEAVPKPKGEGASLMVAHFVSADYGWLQSEDRAETARILFKAGKGWDGFFTTNNIHFPHNDHILVFDNATTHVKRADDAPAARNMPKNPSKTWGAIVTTKDTRGNVMVDANGKPLKTKIQLANTHLADSTPQSFYFMEGHEKAGWFKGMAQILHECGFDEASLKSECPSFKCPPDKMPHCCCRHFLYNQPDFINVKSHLETVCEERGFRVIFLPKFHCELNFIEMCWGFAKRVYRQFKLSSKEDDLERNVIAACDSIPLQTMHKFAIRSRCFIDAYRKGLNGMQAAWAIKKYRGHRVLPKSIMQDFDFNTTTPTV
;
A
#
# COMPACT_ATOMS: atom_id res chain seq x y z
N MET A 1 -19.72 -34.22 -37.60
CA MET A 1 -20.33 -35.04 -38.67
C MET A 1 -19.86 -34.59 -40.05
N GLU A 2 -20.06 -33.32 -40.43
CA GLU A 2 -19.63 -32.76 -41.73
C GLU A 2 -18.18 -33.08 -42.10
N LYS A 3 -17.22 -32.79 -41.20
CA LYS A 3 -15.79 -33.10 -41.40
C LYS A 3 -15.50 -34.58 -41.66
N PHE A 4 -16.26 -35.47 -41.01
CA PHE A 4 -16.14 -36.92 -41.20
C PHE A 4 -16.67 -37.33 -42.57
N LEU A 5 -17.88 -36.87 -42.95
CA LEU A 5 -18.47 -37.17 -44.25
C LEU A 5 -17.60 -36.64 -45.39
N TRP A 6 -17.09 -35.40 -45.27
CA TRP A 6 -16.18 -34.82 -46.24
C TRP A 6 -14.90 -35.65 -46.39
N LYS A 7 -14.29 -36.09 -45.28
CA LYS A 7 -13.11 -36.96 -45.31
C LYS A 7 -13.42 -38.33 -45.92
N PHE A 8 -14.61 -38.88 -45.71
CA PHE A 8 -15.00 -40.16 -46.31
C PHE A 8 -15.28 -40.03 -47.82
N THR A 9 -16.02 -39.01 -48.25
CA THR A 9 -16.47 -38.84 -49.64
C THR A 9 -15.43 -38.20 -50.55
N ASN A 10 -14.35 -37.65 -50.00
CA ASN A 10 -13.25 -37.08 -50.76
C ASN A 10 -12.33 -38.20 -51.30
N VAL A 11 -12.77 -38.83 -52.39
CA VAL A 11 -12.09 -39.91 -53.12
C VAL A 11 -11.87 -39.51 -54.59
N SER A 12 -10.98 -40.21 -55.27
CA SER A 12 -10.76 -40.09 -56.72
C SER A 12 -12.03 -40.47 -57.52
N CYS A 13 -12.06 -40.11 -58.80
CA CYS A 13 -13.18 -40.43 -59.70
C CYS A 13 -13.50 -41.93 -59.82
N ASP A 14 -12.52 -42.79 -59.58
CA ASP A 14 -12.66 -44.26 -59.57
C ASP A 14 -13.08 -44.81 -58.18
N GLY A 15 -13.36 -43.94 -57.21
CA GLY A 15 -13.73 -44.30 -55.85
C GLY A 15 -12.55 -44.69 -54.95
N SER A 16 -11.31 -44.65 -55.46
CA SER A 16 -10.12 -44.99 -54.68
C SER A 16 -9.64 -43.81 -53.81
N PRO A 17 -9.03 -44.08 -52.63
CA PRO A 17 -8.36 -43.04 -51.86
C PRO A 17 -7.16 -42.48 -52.64
N HIS A 18 -7.04 -41.15 -52.73
CA HIS A 18 -5.86 -40.51 -53.33
C HIS A 18 -4.80 -40.14 -52.28
N ALA A 19 -3.58 -39.84 -52.71
CA ALA A 19 -2.43 -39.60 -51.85
C ALA A 19 -2.66 -38.56 -50.72
N LYS A 20 -3.48 -37.53 -50.97
CA LYS A 20 -3.85 -36.51 -49.97
C LYS A 20 -4.94 -36.94 -48.98
N ASN A 21 -5.63 -38.06 -49.18
CA ASN A 21 -6.68 -38.57 -48.31
C ASN A 21 -6.75 -40.11 -48.34
N ILE A 22 -5.82 -40.76 -47.65
CA ILE A 22 -5.72 -42.22 -47.53
C ILE A 22 -6.90 -42.89 -46.82
N ALA A 23 -7.71 -42.11 -46.12
CA ALA A 23 -8.93 -42.53 -45.42
C ALA A 23 -10.21 -42.39 -46.29
N GLY A 24 -10.11 -41.74 -47.46
CA GLY A 24 -11.22 -41.64 -48.41
C GLY A 24 -11.76 -43.02 -48.77
N GLY A 25 -13.08 -43.17 -48.78
CA GLY A 25 -13.76 -44.46 -49.05
C GLY A 25 -13.66 -45.49 -47.93
N LYS A 26 -12.92 -45.22 -46.84
CA LYS A 26 -12.77 -46.13 -45.69
C LYS A 26 -13.51 -45.59 -44.47
N TRP A 27 -14.76 -46.03 -44.31
CA TRP A 27 -15.70 -45.50 -43.30
C TRP A 27 -15.14 -45.48 -41.86
N THR A 28 -14.52 -46.57 -41.41
CA THR A 28 -13.95 -46.67 -40.05
C THR A 28 -12.71 -45.79 -39.88
N GLN A 29 -11.77 -45.86 -40.83
CA GLN A 29 -10.53 -45.09 -40.76
C GLN A 29 -10.79 -43.57 -40.82
N ALA A 30 -11.71 -43.13 -41.68
CA ALA A 30 -12.11 -41.72 -41.74
C ALA A 30 -12.76 -41.24 -40.43
N ALA A 31 -13.50 -42.10 -39.73
CA ALA A 31 -14.10 -41.77 -38.44
C ALA A 31 -13.06 -41.68 -37.32
N ASP A 32 -12.11 -42.63 -37.27
CA ASP A 32 -11.03 -42.66 -36.30
C ASP A 32 -10.11 -41.44 -36.45
N GLU A 33 -9.70 -41.11 -37.68
CA GLU A 33 -8.88 -39.93 -37.94
C GLU A 33 -9.63 -38.61 -37.67
N THR A 34 -10.94 -38.56 -37.93
CA THR A 34 -11.75 -37.37 -37.60
C THR A 34 -11.91 -37.23 -36.09
N ALA A 35 -12.07 -38.33 -35.35
CA ALA A 35 -12.12 -38.31 -33.90
C ALA A 35 -10.78 -37.84 -33.32
N ALA A 36 -9.66 -38.39 -33.78
CA ALA A 36 -8.33 -37.97 -33.35
C ALA A 36 -8.05 -36.49 -33.64
N PHE A 37 -8.43 -35.99 -34.83
CA PHE A 37 -8.31 -34.57 -35.18
C PHE A 37 -9.12 -33.65 -34.25
N LEU A 38 -10.23 -34.13 -33.71
CA LEU A 38 -11.07 -33.40 -32.75
C LEU A 38 -10.68 -33.69 -31.29
N CYS A 39 -9.51 -34.29 -31.05
CA CYS A 39 -9.05 -34.75 -29.73
C CYS A 39 -10.04 -35.68 -29.01
N GLY A 40 -10.86 -36.41 -29.77
CA GLY A 40 -11.81 -37.40 -29.27
C GLY A 40 -11.29 -38.83 -29.37
N GLY A 41 -11.77 -39.70 -28.48
CA GLY A 41 -11.42 -41.12 -28.43
C GLY A 41 -12.34 -42.03 -29.25
N SER A 42 -12.24 -43.34 -28.99
CA SER A 42 -13.02 -44.40 -29.65
C SER A 42 -14.54 -44.18 -29.61
N TRP A 43 -15.04 -43.57 -28.53
CA TRP A 43 -16.45 -43.20 -28.40
C TRP A 43 -16.90 -42.23 -29.51
N LEU A 44 -16.13 -41.18 -29.78
CA LEU A 44 -16.48 -40.18 -30.79
C LEU A 44 -16.46 -40.78 -32.20
N SER A 45 -15.48 -41.65 -32.49
CA SER A 45 -15.45 -42.42 -33.75
C SER A 45 -16.69 -43.30 -33.91
N HIS A 46 -17.12 -43.98 -32.84
CA HIS A 46 -18.33 -44.79 -32.86
C HIS A 46 -19.58 -43.94 -33.11
N SER A 47 -19.72 -42.84 -32.36
CA SER A 47 -20.85 -41.90 -32.48
C SER A 47 -20.92 -41.26 -33.87
N LEU A 48 -19.80 -40.82 -34.44
CA LEU A 48 -19.77 -40.28 -35.80
C LEU A 48 -20.28 -41.26 -36.85
N ARG A 49 -19.91 -42.54 -36.74
CA ARG A 49 -20.39 -43.59 -37.66
C ARG A 49 -21.88 -43.87 -37.47
N THR A 50 -22.35 -43.94 -36.23
CA THR A 50 -23.76 -44.18 -35.91
C THR A 50 -24.64 -43.03 -36.41
N TRP A 51 -24.30 -41.79 -36.03
CA TRP A 51 -25.07 -40.61 -36.43
C TRP A 51 -25.07 -40.42 -37.95
N SER A 52 -23.95 -40.71 -38.63
CA SER A 52 -23.89 -40.54 -40.09
C SER A 52 -24.71 -41.61 -40.82
N LYS A 53 -24.81 -42.83 -40.28
CA LYS A 53 -25.71 -43.86 -40.81
C LYS A 53 -27.19 -43.49 -40.62
N ALA A 54 -27.54 -42.93 -39.46
CA ALA A 54 -28.88 -42.41 -39.19
C ALA A 54 -29.25 -41.29 -40.19
N TYR A 55 -28.36 -40.30 -40.36
CA TYR A 55 -28.55 -39.20 -41.31
C TYR A 55 -28.64 -39.63 -42.79
N ILE A 56 -27.90 -40.67 -43.19
CA ILE A 56 -28.01 -41.22 -44.56
C ILE A 56 -29.39 -41.86 -44.77
N LYS A 57 -29.94 -42.51 -43.75
CA LYS A 57 -31.23 -43.21 -43.80
C LYS A 57 -32.41 -42.25 -43.74
N ASP A 58 -32.30 -41.19 -42.94
CA ASP A 58 -33.27 -40.11 -42.84
C ASP A 58 -32.53 -38.77 -42.78
N ARG A 59 -32.77 -37.92 -43.79
CA ARG A 59 -32.12 -36.60 -43.90
C ARG A 59 -32.60 -35.62 -42.82
N ALA A 60 -33.71 -35.91 -42.14
CA ALA A 60 -34.20 -35.16 -40.99
C ALA A 60 -33.56 -35.62 -39.65
N GLU A 61 -32.96 -36.80 -39.59
CA GLU A 61 -32.24 -37.29 -38.41
C GLU A 61 -30.80 -36.75 -38.35
N LEU A 62 -30.68 -35.48 -37.97
CA LEU A 62 -29.40 -34.92 -37.54
C LEU A 62 -29.13 -35.29 -36.08
N PRO A 63 -27.86 -35.51 -35.68
CA PRO A 63 -27.52 -35.70 -34.28
C PRO A 63 -27.92 -34.45 -33.51
N THR A 64 -28.98 -34.57 -32.71
CA THR A 64 -29.34 -33.55 -31.74
C THR A 64 -28.20 -33.47 -30.75
N HIS A 65 -27.70 -32.26 -30.54
CA HIS A 65 -26.71 -32.00 -29.51
C HIS A 65 -27.35 -32.38 -28.16
N GLN A 66 -26.99 -33.54 -27.61
CA GLN A 66 -27.48 -34.00 -26.31
C GLN A 66 -26.84 -33.27 -25.12
N TYR A 67 -26.23 -32.10 -25.33
CA TYR A 67 -26.28 -31.12 -24.24
C TYR A 67 -27.59 -30.37 -24.41
N GLY A 68 -28.59 -30.84 -23.67
CA GLY A 68 -29.72 -30.00 -23.36
C GLY A 68 -29.24 -28.67 -22.78
N ASN A 69 -30.06 -27.64 -22.93
CA ASN A 69 -30.06 -26.53 -21.98
C ASN A 69 -30.31 -27.11 -20.57
N HIS A 70 -29.25 -27.61 -19.93
CA HIS A 70 -29.23 -27.72 -18.49
C HIS A 70 -28.80 -26.35 -17.98
N CYS A 71 -29.75 -25.42 -17.90
CA CYS A 71 -29.59 -24.34 -16.95
C CYS A 71 -29.38 -25.02 -15.60
N SER A 72 -28.19 -24.85 -15.04
CA SER A 72 -27.90 -25.32 -13.69
C SER A 72 -28.85 -24.58 -12.76
N CYS A 73 -29.34 -25.20 -11.69
CA CYS A 73 -30.23 -24.50 -10.74
C CYS A 73 -29.63 -23.18 -10.25
N ILE A 74 -28.30 -23.11 -10.11
CA ILE A 74 -27.57 -21.88 -9.78
C ILE A 74 -27.68 -20.73 -10.82
N ASP A 75 -28.22 -20.99 -12.00
CA ASP A 75 -28.50 -19.97 -13.01
C ASP A 75 -29.86 -19.28 -12.74
N ASP A 76 -30.64 -19.79 -11.77
CA ASP A 76 -31.78 -19.07 -11.17
C ASP A 76 -31.25 -17.94 -10.27
N GLU A 77 -31.64 -16.71 -10.59
CA GLU A 77 -31.13 -15.51 -9.91
C GLU A 77 -31.54 -15.43 -8.43
N VAL A 78 -32.69 -15.98 -8.07
CA VAL A 78 -33.19 -15.96 -6.69
C VAL A 78 -32.38 -16.94 -5.85
N LEU A 79 -32.23 -18.19 -6.31
CA LEU A 79 -31.40 -19.19 -5.65
C LEU A 79 -29.93 -18.75 -5.56
N ALA A 80 -29.38 -18.16 -6.62
CA ALA A 80 -28.01 -17.66 -6.61
C ALA A 80 -27.81 -16.50 -5.62
N THR A 81 -28.82 -15.64 -5.46
CA THR A 81 -28.79 -14.52 -4.51
C THR A 81 -28.85 -15.02 -3.08
N ASP A 82 -29.74 -15.97 -2.78
CA ASP A 82 -29.89 -16.50 -1.43
C ASP A 82 -28.68 -17.31 -0.98
N ILE A 83 -28.09 -18.10 -1.89
CA ILE A 83 -26.81 -18.77 -1.61
C ILE A 83 -25.71 -17.73 -1.37
N LYS A 84 -25.65 -16.63 -2.13
CA LYS A 84 -24.65 -15.57 -1.88
C LYS A 84 -24.84 -14.91 -0.52
N LEU A 85 -26.07 -14.60 -0.11
CA LEU A 85 -26.37 -14.02 1.20
C LEU A 85 -25.97 -14.97 2.33
N HIS A 86 -26.25 -16.27 2.19
CA HIS A 86 -25.81 -17.28 3.14
C HIS A 86 -24.28 -17.37 3.23
N LEU A 87 -23.58 -17.42 2.10
CA LEU A 87 -22.11 -17.46 2.08
C LEU A 87 -21.49 -16.17 2.65
N GLN A 88 -22.15 -15.01 2.48
CA GLN A 88 -21.74 -13.74 3.08
C GLN A 88 -21.89 -13.73 4.60
N SER A 89 -22.95 -14.33 5.15
CA SER A 89 -23.16 -14.37 6.61
C SER A 89 -22.13 -15.26 7.34
N ILE A 90 -21.55 -16.25 6.64
CA ILE A 90 -20.47 -17.12 7.16
C ILE A 90 -19.12 -16.39 7.23
N GLY A 91 -18.85 -15.49 6.29
CA GLY A 91 -17.65 -14.66 6.28
C GLY A 91 -16.38 -15.34 5.74
N LYS A 92 -15.22 -15.07 6.38
CA LYS A 92 -13.88 -15.32 5.80
C LYS A 92 -13.59 -16.79 5.46
N TYR A 93 -14.11 -17.73 6.24
CA TYR A 93 -13.80 -19.16 6.11
C TYR A 93 -14.94 -19.95 5.45
N VAL A 94 -15.59 -19.33 4.47
CA VAL A 94 -16.65 -19.98 3.70
C VAL A 94 -16.11 -21.21 2.97
N SER A 95 -16.81 -22.33 3.14
CA SER A 95 -16.45 -23.62 2.55
C SER A 95 -17.52 -24.09 1.58
N THR A 96 -17.15 -25.00 0.69
CA THR A 96 -18.12 -25.57 -0.25
C THR A 96 -19.19 -26.42 0.44
N GLN A 97 -18.90 -26.92 1.64
CA GLN A 97 -19.84 -27.71 2.43
C GLN A 97 -21.03 -26.85 2.89
N GLU A 98 -20.84 -25.54 3.03
CA GLU A 98 -21.91 -24.63 3.47
C GLU A 98 -23.07 -24.55 2.46
N ILE A 99 -22.77 -24.58 1.16
CA ILE A 99 -23.82 -24.68 0.12
C ILE A 99 -24.61 -25.98 0.27
N VAL A 100 -23.93 -27.10 0.54
CA VAL A 100 -24.58 -28.40 0.70
C VAL A 100 -25.45 -28.41 1.95
N ASN A 101 -24.97 -27.84 3.06
CA ASN A 101 -25.70 -27.74 4.31
C ASN A 101 -26.94 -26.84 4.17
N TYR A 102 -26.77 -25.66 3.59
CA TYR A 102 -27.85 -24.71 3.32
C TYR A 102 -28.98 -25.31 2.48
N LEU A 103 -28.62 -26.01 1.39
CA LEU A 103 -29.59 -26.65 0.50
C LEU A 103 -30.10 -28.01 1.02
N SER A 104 -29.60 -28.47 2.17
CA SER A 104 -30.15 -29.63 2.87
C SER A 104 -31.31 -29.27 3.79
N ASP A 105 -31.50 -27.99 4.08
CA ASP A 105 -32.61 -27.50 4.90
C ASP A 105 -33.96 -27.71 4.17
N PRO A 106 -34.92 -28.44 4.76
CA PRO A 106 -36.24 -28.65 4.17
C PRO A 106 -37.00 -27.36 3.82
N GLU A 107 -36.81 -26.29 4.59
CA GLU A 107 -37.49 -25.00 4.32
C GLU A 107 -36.90 -24.33 3.08
N VAL A 108 -35.57 -24.33 2.93
CA VAL A 108 -34.86 -23.81 1.75
C VAL A 108 -35.19 -24.65 0.51
N GLN A 109 -35.27 -25.97 0.67
CA GLN A 109 -35.69 -26.88 -0.40
C GLN A 109 -37.10 -26.59 -0.89
N SER A 110 -38.04 -26.40 0.04
CA SER A 110 -39.41 -26.02 -0.29
C SER A 110 -39.47 -24.65 -0.98
N HIS A 111 -38.72 -23.67 -0.48
CA HIS A 111 -38.68 -22.30 -1.00
C HIS A 111 -38.20 -22.24 -2.47
N HIS A 112 -37.20 -23.03 -2.83
CA HIS A 112 -36.64 -23.07 -4.18
C HIS A 112 -37.13 -24.24 -5.05
N GLY A 113 -38.11 -25.02 -4.58
CA GLY A 113 -38.65 -26.18 -5.31
C GLY A 113 -37.64 -27.30 -5.55
N LEU A 114 -36.66 -27.46 -4.65
CA LEU A 114 -35.65 -28.51 -4.71
C LEU A 114 -36.12 -29.76 -3.98
N SER A 115 -35.95 -30.94 -4.59
CA SER A 115 -36.31 -32.23 -3.97
C SER A 115 -35.16 -32.90 -3.22
N LYS A 116 -33.94 -32.38 -3.37
CA LYS A 116 -32.71 -32.87 -2.72
C LYS A 116 -31.63 -31.81 -2.75
N THR A 117 -30.69 -31.90 -1.81
CA THR A 117 -29.47 -31.11 -1.84
C THR A 117 -28.55 -31.49 -3.00
N VAL A 118 -27.58 -30.63 -3.29
CA VAL A 118 -26.54 -30.85 -4.30
C VAL A 118 -25.38 -31.65 -3.74
N SER A 119 -24.66 -32.35 -4.61
CA SER A 119 -23.41 -33.00 -4.21
C SER A 119 -22.30 -31.96 -3.99
N LEU A 120 -21.30 -32.31 -3.17
CA LEU A 120 -20.14 -31.47 -2.92
C LEU A 120 -19.44 -31.04 -4.23
N ALA A 121 -19.30 -31.94 -5.21
CA ALA A 121 -18.70 -31.63 -6.51
C ALA A 121 -19.54 -30.64 -7.35
N THR A 122 -20.86 -30.59 -7.15
CA THR A 122 -21.73 -29.59 -7.78
C THR A 122 -21.62 -28.26 -7.05
N ALA A 123 -21.63 -28.26 -5.72
CA ALA A 123 -21.37 -27.07 -4.91
C ALA A 123 -20.01 -26.43 -5.23
N GLN A 124 -18.97 -27.23 -5.49
CA GLN A 124 -17.64 -26.75 -5.91
C GLN A 124 -17.69 -25.98 -7.23
N ARG A 125 -18.46 -26.49 -8.20
CA ARG A 125 -18.68 -25.81 -9.48
C ARG A 125 -19.51 -24.54 -9.31
N TRP A 126 -20.46 -24.54 -8.38
CA TRP A 126 -21.29 -23.38 -8.06
C TRP A 126 -20.50 -22.26 -7.39
N MET A 127 -19.56 -22.57 -6.49
CA MET A 127 -18.65 -21.56 -5.91
C MET A 127 -17.98 -20.71 -7.00
N CYS A 128 -17.45 -21.35 -8.06
CA CYS A 128 -16.86 -20.64 -9.20
C CYS A 128 -17.87 -19.77 -9.96
N LYS A 129 -19.10 -20.28 -10.20
CA LYS A 129 -20.18 -19.51 -10.86
C LYS A 129 -20.67 -18.32 -10.03
N LEU A 130 -20.63 -18.44 -8.71
CA LEU A 130 -21.01 -17.39 -7.76
C LEU A 130 -19.90 -16.34 -7.56
N GLY A 131 -18.74 -16.52 -8.19
CA GLY A 131 -17.61 -15.58 -8.15
C GLY A 131 -16.54 -15.90 -7.09
N TYR A 132 -16.63 -17.04 -6.41
CA TYR A 132 -15.62 -17.48 -5.44
C TYR A 132 -14.51 -18.27 -6.13
N CYS A 133 -13.26 -17.95 -5.82
CA CYS A 133 -12.09 -18.66 -6.31
C CYS A 133 -11.08 -18.86 -5.18
N TRP A 134 -10.45 -20.04 -5.14
CA TRP A 134 -9.31 -20.29 -4.25
C TRP A 134 -8.12 -19.46 -4.73
N LYS A 135 -7.70 -18.52 -3.90
CA LYS A 135 -6.52 -17.68 -4.12
C LYS A 135 -5.76 -17.57 -2.82
N GLU A 136 -4.46 -17.35 -2.93
CA GLU A 136 -3.68 -16.88 -1.80
C GLU A 136 -4.24 -15.52 -1.35
N GLU A 137 -4.35 -15.32 -0.03
CA GLU A 137 -4.87 -14.07 0.52
C GLU A 137 -3.95 -12.92 0.11
N GLU A 138 -4.43 -12.04 -0.77
CA GLU A 138 -3.75 -10.78 -1.06
C GLU A 138 -3.80 -9.94 0.21
N LYS A 139 -2.64 -9.74 0.85
CA LYS A 139 -2.54 -8.83 2.00
C LYS A 139 -2.91 -7.43 1.53
N GLY A 140 -4.05 -6.93 2.01
CA GLY A 140 -4.51 -5.56 1.77
C GLY A 140 -3.74 -4.54 2.61
N GLN A 141 -4.25 -3.30 2.61
CA GLN A 141 -3.75 -2.22 3.45
C GLN A 141 -3.80 -2.62 4.94
N TYR A 142 -2.70 -2.46 5.67
CA TYR A 142 -2.66 -2.69 7.11
C TYR A 142 -3.50 -1.61 7.80
N VAL A 143 -4.67 -1.99 8.32
CA VAL A 143 -5.60 -1.04 8.99
C VAL A 143 -5.15 -0.69 10.41
N ASP A 144 -4.13 -1.37 10.94
CA ASP A 144 -3.62 -1.10 12.29
C ASP A 144 -3.10 0.35 12.39
N GLY A 145 -3.57 1.08 13.40
CA GLY A 145 -3.22 2.48 13.66
C GLY A 145 -3.87 3.56 12.77
N HIS A 146 -4.54 3.22 11.66
CA HIS A 146 -5.18 4.21 10.76
C HIS A 146 -6.21 5.08 11.48
N GLU A 147 -7.04 4.44 12.30
CA GLU A 147 -8.15 5.09 12.99
C GLU A 147 -7.85 5.34 14.47
N HIS A 148 -6.56 5.37 14.86
CA HIS A 148 -6.18 5.79 16.20
C HIS A 148 -6.42 7.30 16.37
N GLU A 149 -6.90 7.71 17.55
CA GLU A 149 -7.42 9.07 17.76
C GLU A 149 -6.40 10.18 17.48
N ASP A 150 -5.13 9.99 17.87
CA ASP A 150 -4.05 10.95 17.59
C ASP A 150 -3.73 11.05 16.09
N VAL A 151 -3.77 9.93 15.36
CA VAL A 151 -3.58 9.85 13.91
C VAL A 151 -4.72 10.54 13.17
N ILE A 152 -5.97 10.27 13.54
CA ILE A 152 -7.15 10.95 12.99
C ILE A 152 -7.07 12.45 13.28
N THR A 153 -6.72 12.82 14.51
CA THR A 153 -6.61 14.23 14.92
C THR A 153 -5.55 14.96 14.10
N TYR A 154 -4.37 14.36 13.93
CA TYR A 154 -3.32 14.93 13.09
C TYR A 154 -3.75 15.03 11.62
N ARG A 155 -4.36 13.97 11.07
CA ARG A 155 -4.90 13.95 9.70
C ARG A 155 -5.88 15.10 9.49
N GLN A 156 -6.90 15.19 10.33
CA GLN A 156 -8.03 16.13 10.15
C GLN A 156 -7.69 17.56 10.54
N LYS A 157 -6.91 17.80 11.61
CA LYS A 157 -6.65 19.15 12.13
C LYS A 157 -5.36 19.77 11.63
N VAL A 158 -4.40 18.97 11.16
CA VAL A 158 -3.07 19.46 10.74
C VAL A 158 -2.84 19.20 9.25
N PHE A 159 -2.80 17.94 8.84
CA PHE A 159 -2.37 17.58 7.49
C PHE A 159 -3.34 18.04 6.39
N LEU A 160 -4.64 17.73 6.52
CA LEU A 160 -5.63 18.07 5.48
C LEU A 160 -5.83 19.59 5.30
N PRO A 161 -5.97 20.41 6.37
CA PRO A 161 -6.05 21.85 6.23
C PRO A 161 -4.78 22.46 5.62
N LEU A 162 -3.61 21.92 6.00
CA LEU A 162 -2.33 22.32 5.45
C LEU A 162 -2.24 22.03 3.95
N TRP A 163 -2.60 20.82 3.52
CA TRP A 163 -2.64 20.45 2.10
C TRP A 163 -3.60 21.35 1.31
N GLU A 164 -4.78 21.60 1.87
CA GLU A 164 -5.78 22.48 1.26
C GLU A 164 -5.27 23.90 1.02
N SER A 165 -4.43 24.43 1.92
CA SER A 165 -3.89 25.80 1.82
C SER A 165 -3.07 26.09 0.57
N PHE A 166 -2.55 25.07 -0.10
CA PHE A 166 -1.73 25.24 -1.31
C PHE A 166 -2.15 24.36 -2.50
N GLN A 167 -3.13 23.46 -2.34
CA GLN A 167 -3.52 22.52 -3.40
C GLN A 167 -3.92 23.21 -4.72
N TYR A 168 -4.47 24.42 -4.65
CA TYR A 168 -4.88 25.21 -5.82
C TYR A 168 -3.68 25.76 -6.63
N ARG A 169 -2.47 25.76 -6.04
CA ARG A 169 -1.21 26.17 -6.68
C ARG A 169 -0.43 24.99 -7.26
N LEU A 170 -0.92 23.76 -7.07
CA LEU A 170 -0.34 22.56 -7.64
C LEU A 170 -0.72 22.44 -9.11
N ARG A 171 0.18 21.86 -9.91
CA ARG A 171 -0.15 21.47 -11.27
C ARG A 171 -1.24 20.40 -11.28
N ASN A 172 -2.13 20.51 -12.25
CA ASN A 172 -3.15 19.52 -12.55
C ASN A 172 -2.96 19.07 -13.99
N TRP A 173 -3.18 17.79 -14.26
CA TRP A 173 -3.13 17.22 -15.62
C TRP A 173 -4.54 16.98 -16.12
N LYS A 174 -4.84 16.55 -17.35
CA LYS A 174 -6.20 16.18 -17.79
C LYS A 174 -6.50 14.71 -17.51
N GLU A 175 -7.77 14.36 -17.35
CA GLU A 175 -8.18 12.98 -17.03
C GLU A 175 -8.00 12.06 -18.23
N ASP A 176 -8.43 12.52 -19.39
CA ASP A 176 -8.33 11.80 -20.66
C ASP A 176 -6.88 11.66 -21.14
N ASP A 177 -6.03 12.61 -20.76
CA ASP A 177 -4.60 12.56 -20.99
C ASP A 177 -3.82 13.21 -19.84
N VAL A 178 -3.26 12.36 -18.98
CA VAL A 178 -2.46 12.79 -17.83
C VAL A 178 -1.12 13.44 -18.24
N MET A 179 -0.77 13.50 -19.53
CA MET A 179 0.38 14.26 -20.02
C MET A 179 0.03 15.72 -20.35
N VAL A 180 -1.25 16.02 -20.54
CA VAL A 180 -1.72 17.37 -20.85
C VAL A 180 -2.02 18.09 -19.55
N GLU A 181 -1.48 19.30 -19.38
CA GLU A 181 -1.81 20.13 -18.23
C GLU A 181 -3.27 20.61 -18.32
N GLU A 182 -3.98 20.59 -17.20
CA GLU A 182 -5.31 21.17 -17.10
C GLU A 182 -5.19 22.68 -16.92
N ASP A 183 -5.75 23.43 -17.87
CA ASP A 183 -5.80 24.88 -17.81
C ASP A 183 -6.90 25.30 -16.83
N LEU A 184 -6.50 25.72 -15.64
CA LEU A 184 -7.39 26.23 -14.60
C LEU A 184 -7.58 27.76 -14.68
N GLY A 185 -7.17 28.40 -15.78
CA GLY A 185 -7.26 29.84 -16.00
C GLY A 185 -6.08 30.62 -15.40
N GLU A 186 -6.24 31.95 -15.27
CA GLU A 186 -5.23 32.81 -14.64
C GLU A 186 -5.03 32.38 -13.18
N LEU A 187 -3.93 31.67 -12.93
CA LEU A 187 -3.44 31.45 -11.57
C LEU A 187 -3.34 32.84 -10.90
N PRO A 188 -3.85 33.02 -9.66
CA PRO A 188 -3.57 34.25 -8.91
C PRO A 188 -2.05 34.47 -8.92
N ARG A 189 -1.60 35.73 -8.85
CA ARG A 189 -0.19 36.22 -8.99
C ARG A 189 0.89 35.51 -8.15
N HIS A 190 0.58 34.40 -7.50
CA HIS A 190 1.43 33.50 -6.74
C HIS A 190 2.16 32.47 -7.63
N ARG A 191 3.40 32.16 -7.24
CA ARG A 191 4.24 31.10 -7.86
C ARG A 191 3.54 29.73 -7.75
N ARG A 192 3.81 28.80 -8.65
CA ARG A 192 3.33 27.41 -8.51
C ARG A 192 4.04 26.71 -7.36
N VAL A 193 3.38 25.71 -6.77
CA VAL A 193 3.97 24.86 -5.73
C VAL A 193 4.34 23.51 -6.33
N VAL A 194 5.58 23.09 -6.11
CA VAL A 194 6.09 21.77 -6.48
C VAL A 194 6.33 20.99 -5.20
N VAL A 195 5.68 19.82 -5.10
CA VAL A 195 5.77 18.96 -3.92
C VAL A 195 6.70 17.80 -4.22
N TRP A 196 7.70 17.61 -3.35
CA TRP A 196 8.67 16.53 -3.41
C TRP A 196 8.42 15.54 -2.28
N PHE A 197 8.00 14.33 -2.61
CA PHE A 197 7.82 13.24 -1.64
C PHE A 197 9.12 12.48 -1.49
N HIS A 198 9.55 12.28 -0.25
CA HIS A 198 10.74 11.52 0.10
C HIS A 198 10.36 10.26 0.86
N ASP A 199 11.03 9.17 0.52
CA ASP A 199 10.93 7.91 1.25
C ASP A 199 12.14 7.01 0.93
N LYS A 200 12.25 5.90 1.67
CA LYS A 200 13.30 4.90 1.52
C LYS A 200 12.71 3.52 1.24
N SER A 201 13.32 2.78 0.32
CA SER A 201 12.95 1.38 0.07
C SER A 201 14.15 0.46 0.04
N THR A 202 13.99 -0.73 0.62
CA THR A 202 14.98 -1.80 0.58
C THR A 202 14.69 -2.76 -0.58
N PHE A 203 15.73 -3.07 -1.34
CA PHE A 203 15.77 -4.10 -2.37
C PHE A 203 16.69 -5.22 -1.93
N TYR A 204 16.33 -6.46 -2.27
CA TYR A 204 17.12 -7.64 -1.93
C TYR A 204 17.64 -8.32 -3.20
N ALA A 205 18.85 -8.85 -3.14
CA ALA A 205 19.50 -9.52 -4.27
C ALA A 205 18.66 -10.67 -4.84
N HIS A 206 17.95 -11.40 -3.96
CA HIS A 206 17.15 -12.56 -4.34
C HIS A 206 15.63 -12.28 -4.43
N ASP A 207 15.17 -11.03 -4.27
CA ASP A 207 13.74 -10.69 -4.48
C ASP A 207 13.38 -10.85 -5.96
N ARG A 208 12.56 -11.86 -6.28
CA ARG A 208 12.25 -12.29 -7.66
C ARG A 208 10.78 -12.67 -7.80
N HIS A 209 10.37 -12.85 -9.05
CA HIS A 209 9.03 -13.35 -9.36
C HIS A 209 8.95 -14.83 -9.01
N ASP A 210 8.15 -15.18 -8.00
CA ASP A 210 8.04 -16.56 -7.51
C ASP A 210 7.01 -17.42 -8.27
N VAL A 211 6.24 -16.82 -9.18
CA VAL A 211 5.20 -17.53 -9.95
C VAL A 211 5.65 -17.66 -11.41
N GLN A 212 5.74 -18.88 -11.93
CA GLN A 212 6.10 -19.11 -13.32
C GLN A 212 5.38 -20.34 -13.88
N TRP A 213 5.22 -20.36 -15.21
CA TRP A 213 4.79 -21.56 -15.93
C TRP A 213 5.98 -22.51 -16.05
N VAL A 214 5.91 -23.66 -15.40
CA VAL A 214 6.96 -24.69 -15.37
C VAL A 214 6.52 -25.86 -16.24
N HIS A 215 7.41 -26.41 -17.06
CA HIS A 215 7.09 -27.61 -17.86
C HIS A 215 6.96 -28.83 -16.94
N SER A 216 6.07 -29.79 -17.26
CA SER A 216 5.78 -30.94 -16.40
C SER A 216 6.97 -31.86 -16.11
N THR A 217 8.06 -31.72 -16.87
CA THR A 217 9.31 -32.50 -16.74
C THR A 217 10.44 -31.72 -16.08
N GLU A 218 10.20 -30.46 -15.68
CA GLU A 218 11.22 -29.62 -15.07
C GLU A 218 11.30 -29.89 -13.57
N GLU A 219 12.50 -30.19 -13.08
CA GLU A 219 12.74 -30.49 -11.67
C GLU A 219 13.03 -29.21 -10.87
N ALA A 220 12.79 -29.26 -9.55
CA ALA A 220 13.03 -28.13 -8.67
C ALA A 220 14.53 -27.78 -8.61
N VAL A 221 14.88 -26.58 -9.08
CA VAL A 221 16.25 -26.07 -8.99
C VAL A 221 16.52 -25.52 -7.59
N PRO A 222 17.65 -25.87 -6.94
CA PRO A 222 18.02 -25.32 -5.64
C PRO A 222 18.14 -23.79 -5.66
N LYS A 223 17.43 -23.11 -4.74
CA LYS A 223 17.54 -21.67 -4.52
C LYS A 223 18.50 -21.35 -3.35
N PRO A 224 19.30 -20.27 -3.42
CA PRO A 224 20.07 -19.79 -2.27
C PRO A 224 19.16 -19.52 -1.08
N LYS A 225 19.61 -19.84 0.13
CA LYS A 225 18.85 -19.59 1.36
C LYS A 225 18.90 -18.09 1.72
N GLY A 226 17.73 -17.49 1.94
CA GLY A 226 17.58 -16.11 2.38
C GLY A 226 17.52 -15.08 1.24
N GLU A 227 17.23 -13.83 1.58
CA GLU A 227 16.95 -12.75 0.62
C GLU A 227 18.22 -12.21 -0.08
N GLY A 228 19.41 -12.62 0.36
CA GLY A 228 20.69 -12.17 -0.18
C GLY A 228 21.10 -10.78 0.34
N ALA A 229 22.04 -10.14 -0.34
CA ALA A 229 22.47 -8.78 0.00
C ALA A 229 21.31 -7.78 -0.13
N SER A 230 21.28 -6.77 0.73
CA SER A 230 20.24 -5.74 0.72
C SER A 230 20.82 -4.36 0.40
N LEU A 231 20.10 -3.62 -0.44
CA LEU A 231 20.43 -2.26 -0.83
C LEU A 231 19.25 -1.36 -0.50
N MET A 232 19.49 -0.32 0.30
CA MET A 232 18.49 0.69 0.59
C MET A 232 18.67 1.86 -0.38
N VAL A 233 17.55 2.33 -0.92
CA VAL A 233 17.46 3.48 -1.81
C VAL A 233 16.67 4.55 -1.10
N ALA A 234 17.17 5.78 -1.06
CA ALA A 234 16.43 6.97 -0.65
C ALA A 234 16.35 7.94 -1.83
N HIS A 235 15.17 8.53 -2.07
CA HIS A 235 14.99 9.47 -3.17
C HIS A 235 13.82 10.42 -2.92
N PHE A 236 13.81 11.55 -3.63
CA PHE A 236 12.67 12.45 -3.79
C PHE A 236 11.98 12.26 -5.14
N VAL A 237 10.64 12.29 -5.16
CA VAL A 237 9.82 12.27 -6.37
C VAL A 237 8.81 13.43 -6.36
N SER A 238 8.61 14.05 -7.52
CA SER A 238 7.58 15.05 -7.77
C SER A 238 6.66 14.56 -8.89
N ALA A 239 5.39 14.90 -8.82
CA ALA A 239 4.48 14.66 -9.93
C ALA A 239 4.90 15.51 -11.15
N ASP A 240 5.41 16.71 -10.96
CA ASP A 240 5.78 17.64 -12.02
C ASP A 240 7.02 17.21 -12.81
N TYR A 241 8.02 16.64 -12.12
CA TYR A 241 9.35 16.39 -12.67
C TYR A 241 9.82 14.94 -12.57
N GLY A 242 9.08 14.08 -11.88
CA GLY A 242 9.51 12.72 -11.57
C GLY A 242 10.59 12.68 -10.50
N TRP A 243 11.59 11.82 -10.66
CA TRP A 243 12.71 11.72 -9.73
C TRP A 243 13.52 13.02 -9.68
N LEU A 244 13.89 13.47 -8.49
CA LEU A 244 14.68 14.69 -8.30
C LEU A 244 16.10 14.54 -8.88
N GLN A 245 16.36 15.28 -9.94
CA GLN A 245 17.63 15.31 -10.69
C GLN A 245 17.92 16.75 -11.12
N SER A 246 19.19 17.06 -11.39
CA SER A 246 19.57 18.33 -12.01
C SER A 246 18.99 18.46 -13.42
N GLU A 247 18.90 19.69 -13.96
CA GLU A 247 18.32 19.94 -15.28
C GLU A 247 19.05 19.19 -16.41
N ASP A 248 20.37 19.06 -16.30
CA ASP A 248 21.23 18.30 -17.21
C ASP A 248 21.22 16.78 -16.95
N ARG A 249 20.53 16.33 -15.89
CA ARG A 249 20.48 14.95 -15.39
C ARG A 249 21.84 14.36 -15.00
N ALA A 250 22.85 15.21 -14.80
CA ALA A 250 24.18 14.77 -14.36
C ALA A 250 24.19 14.42 -12.86
N GLU A 251 23.40 15.12 -12.06
CA GLU A 251 23.27 14.91 -10.61
C GLU A 251 21.88 14.36 -10.27
N THR A 252 21.84 13.44 -9.31
CA THR A 252 20.60 12.88 -8.77
C THR A 252 20.60 12.98 -7.25
N ALA A 253 19.43 13.24 -6.67
CA ALA A 253 19.24 13.18 -5.22
C ALA A 253 19.14 11.75 -4.68
N ARG A 254 19.25 10.73 -5.55
CA ARG A 254 19.25 9.31 -5.16
C ARG A 254 20.45 9.02 -4.27
N ILE A 255 20.18 8.41 -3.12
CA ILE A 255 21.22 7.86 -2.24
C ILE A 255 21.05 6.36 -2.17
N LEU A 256 22.14 5.65 -2.43
CA LEU A 256 22.25 4.20 -2.26
C LEU A 256 23.12 3.91 -1.06
N PHE A 257 22.65 3.07 -0.15
CA PHE A 257 23.47 2.60 0.96
C PHE A 257 23.14 1.17 1.33
N LYS A 258 24.18 0.44 1.72
CA LYS A 258 24.07 -0.95 2.17
C LYS A 258 23.42 -0.98 3.55
N ALA A 259 22.47 -1.89 3.77
CA ALA A 259 21.82 -1.97 5.08
C ALA A 259 22.83 -2.43 6.14
N GLY A 260 23.05 -1.65 7.20
CA GLY A 260 24.04 -1.92 8.25
C GLY A 260 24.28 -0.73 9.21
N LYS A 261 25.19 -0.90 10.20
CA LYS A 261 25.58 0.18 11.13
C LYS A 261 26.49 1.18 10.41
N GLY A 262 25.98 2.38 10.14
CA GLY A 262 26.73 3.47 9.53
C GLY A 262 25.78 4.45 8.85
N TRP A 263 25.03 5.19 9.65
CA TRP A 263 24.12 6.23 9.16
C TRP A 263 24.87 7.56 9.25
N ASP A 264 25.43 8.03 8.13
CA ASP A 264 26.04 9.34 8.04
C ASP A 264 25.14 10.29 7.25
N GLY A 265 24.64 11.29 7.96
CA GLY A 265 24.22 12.55 7.36
C GLY A 265 22.73 12.70 7.05
N PHE A 266 22.24 13.91 7.36
CA PHE A 266 21.00 14.44 6.81
C PHE A 266 21.25 14.93 5.38
N PHE A 267 20.20 14.93 4.56
CA PHE A 267 20.22 15.49 3.21
C PHE A 267 20.71 16.95 3.24
N THR A 268 21.84 17.22 2.58
CA THR A 268 22.22 18.58 2.20
C THR A 268 21.88 18.77 0.72
N THR A 269 20.69 19.30 0.45
CA THR A 269 20.30 19.74 -0.89
C THR A 269 20.93 21.09 -1.17
N ASN A 270 22.23 21.10 -1.48
CA ASN A 270 22.93 22.35 -1.82
C ASN A 270 22.66 22.81 -3.27
N ASN A 271 21.97 22.01 -4.11
CA ASN A 271 21.82 22.27 -5.55
C ASN A 271 20.37 22.22 -6.09
N ILE A 272 19.32 22.46 -5.28
CA ILE A 272 17.94 22.55 -5.83
C ILE A 272 17.65 24.03 -6.13
N HIS A 273 17.83 24.44 -7.39
CA HIS A 273 17.48 25.78 -7.86
C HIS A 273 16.44 25.69 -8.98
N PHE A 274 15.15 25.72 -8.64
CA PHE A 274 14.08 25.98 -9.61
C PHE A 274 13.49 27.37 -9.30
N PRO A 275 14.04 28.44 -9.88
CA PRO A 275 13.82 29.81 -9.42
C PRO A 275 12.39 30.33 -9.57
N HIS A 276 11.50 29.60 -10.25
CA HIS A 276 10.15 30.04 -10.60
C HIS A 276 9.03 29.42 -9.75
N ASN A 277 9.32 28.41 -8.94
CA ASN A 277 8.32 27.70 -8.13
C ASN A 277 8.64 27.76 -6.64
N ASP A 278 7.62 27.59 -5.82
CA ASP A 278 7.79 27.34 -4.38
C ASP A 278 7.87 25.83 -4.17
N HIS A 279 8.69 25.40 -3.22
CA HIS A 279 8.97 23.98 -2.99
C HIS A 279 8.56 23.53 -1.60
N ILE A 280 7.90 22.38 -1.56
CA ILE A 280 7.50 21.72 -0.33
C ILE A 280 8.11 20.32 -0.31
N LEU A 281 8.75 19.95 0.80
CA LEU A 281 9.29 18.61 1.02
C LEU A 281 8.34 17.82 1.92
N VAL A 282 7.92 16.65 1.47
CA VAL A 282 7.01 15.75 2.19
C VAL A 282 7.79 14.52 2.65
N PHE A 283 7.67 14.20 3.93
CA PHE A 283 8.28 13.01 4.54
C PHE A 283 7.21 12.18 5.25
N ASP A 284 7.49 10.89 5.44
CA ASP A 284 6.72 10.09 6.37
C ASP A 284 6.95 10.55 7.82
N ASN A 285 5.99 10.28 8.71
CA ASN A 285 6.10 10.60 10.13
C ASN A 285 6.83 9.49 10.90
N ALA A 286 7.98 9.07 10.36
CA ALA A 286 8.88 8.15 11.04
C ALA A 286 9.70 8.88 12.11
N THR A 287 10.03 8.14 13.17
CA THR A 287 10.77 8.66 14.34
C THR A 287 12.13 9.29 13.98
N THR A 288 12.75 8.86 12.88
CA THR A 288 14.01 9.42 12.39
C THR A 288 13.83 10.80 11.73
N HIS A 289 12.71 11.01 11.02
CA HIS A 289 12.39 12.28 10.37
C HIS A 289 11.91 13.35 11.36
N VAL A 290 11.20 12.94 12.42
CA VAL A 290 10.78 13.83 13.51
C VAL A 290 11.81 13.94 14.65
N LYS A 291 13.04 13.46 14.44
CA LYS A 291 14.09 13.54 15.45
C LYS A 291 14.42 15.02 15.73
N ARG A 292 14.26 15.43 16.98
CA ARG A 292 14.65 16.76 17.46
C ARG A 292 16.16 16.86 17.68
N ALA A 293 16.66 18.08 17.85
CA ALA A 293 18.04 18.31 18.26
C ALA A 293 18.35 17.54 19.55
N ASP A 294 19.61 17.14 19.74
CA ASP A 294 19.98 16.27 20.86
C ASP A 294 19.83 16.99 22.22
N ASP A 295 19.84 18.33 22.23
CA ASP A 295 19.60 19.23 23.36
C ASP A 295 18.15 19.73 23.47
N ALA A 296 17.26 19.32 22.57
CA ALA A 296 15.85 19.69 22.62
C ALA A 296 15.15 19.09 23.85
N PRO A 297 14.22 19.82 24.48
CA PRO A 297 13.53 19.30 25.66
C PRO A 297 12.62 18.12 25.30
N ALA A 298 12.74 17.08 26.10
CA ALA A 298 11.87 15.91 26.09
C ALA A 298 11.53 15.54 27.53
N ALA A 299 10.25 15.59 27.91
CA ALA A 299 9.80 15.27 29.27
C ALA A 299 10.17 13.84 29.72
N ARG A 300 10.44 12.95 28.75
CA ARG A 300 10.84 11.57 28.98
C ARG A 300 12.19 11.53 29.71
N ASN A 301 12.21 10.89 30.87
CA ASN A 301 13.37 10.76 31.77
C ASN A 301 13.78 12.02 32.55
N MET A 302 13.02 13.13 32.46
CA MET A 302 13.25 14.28 33.34
C MET A 302 12.92 13.93 34.79
N PRO A 303 13.73 14.34 35.78
CA PRO A 303 13.42 14.18 37.19
C PRO A 303 12.33 15.18 37.61
N LYS A 304 11.52 14.81 38.61
CA LYS A 304 10.51 15.72 39.16
C LYS A 304 11.15 16.91 39.88
N ASN A 305 12.20 16.65 40.64
CA ASN A 305 12.84 17.61 41.54
C ASN A 305 14.18 18.12 40.97
N PRO A 306 14.71 19.24 41.50
CA PRO A 306 16.02 19.75 41.12
C PRO A 306 17.13 18.70 41.19
N SER A 307 18.03 18.70 40.21
CA SER A 307 19.14 17.75 40.15
C SER A 307 20.44 18.38 39.63
N LYS A 308 21.52 18.19 40.38
CA LYS A 308 22.88 18.58 39.99
C LYS A 308 23.48 17.70 38.90
N THR A 309 23.08 16.42 38.86
CA THR A 309 23.76 15.37 38.08
C THR A 309 23.01 14.97 36.81
N TRP A 310 21.78 15.46 36.64
CA TRP A 310 20.94 15.14 35.50
C TRP A 310 21.28 16.02 34.28
N GLY A 311 21.23 15.41 33.10
CA GLY A 311 21.37 16.05 31.80
C GLY A 311 20.95 15.09 30.69
N ALA A 312 20.70 15.62 29.49
CA ALA A 312 20.35 14.81 28.33
C ALA A 312 21.56 13.96 27.93
N ILE A 313 21.36 12.65 27.77
CA ILE A 313 22.43 11.71 27.42
C ILE A 313 22.46 11.56 25.90
N VAL A 314 23.60 11.91 25.29
CA VAL A 314 23.77 11.91 23.84
C VAL A 314 24.98 11.07 23.47
N THR A 315 24.98 10.55 22.25
CA THR A 315 26.10 9.75 21.75
C THR A 315 27.25 10.66 21.34
N THR A 316 28.45 10.43 21.87
CA THR A 316 29.62 11.23 21.56
C THR A 316 30.04 11.00 20.11
N LYS A 317 30.27 12.08 19.37
CA LYS A 317 30.76 12.06 17.99
C LYS A 317 32.15 12.69 17.91
N ASP A 318 32.96 12.22 16.98
CA ASP A 318 34.26 12.83 16.66
C ASP A 318 34.11 14.13 15.85
N THR A 319 35.22 14.79 15.53
CA THR A 319 35.23 16.02 14.72
C THR A 319 34.75 15.82 13.28
N ARG A 320 34.59 14.58 12.82
CA ARG A 320 34.09 14.21 11.50
C ARG A 320 32.62 13.75 11.54
N GLY A 321 31.99 13.74 12.72
CA GLY A 321 30.60 13.34 12.92
C GLY A 321 30.38 11.85 13.18
N ASN A 322 31.44 11.03 13.22
CA ASN A 322 31.33 9.59 13.44
C ASN A 322 31.08 9.29 14.92
N VAL A 323 30.28 8.26 15.20
CA VAL A 323 30.05 7.80 16.57
C VAL A 323 31.33 7.24 17.18
N MET A 324 31.77 7.84 18.28
CA MET A 324 32.90 7.30 19.04
C MET A 324 32.44 6.07 19.82
N VAL A 325 33.24 5.01 19.78
CA VAL A 325 32.97 3.74 20.47
C VAL A 325 34.01 3.47 21.54
N ASP A 326 33.62 2.77 22.60
CA ASP A 326 34.55 2.25 23.61
C ASP A 326 35.32 1.02 23.10
N ALA A 327 36.23 0.50 23.92
CA ALA A 327 37.04 -0.68 23.61
C ALA A 327 36.21 -1.94 23.29
N ASN A 328 34.92 -1.97 23.65
CA ASN A 328 33.99 -3.07 23.40
C ASN A 328 33.07 -2.79 22.19
N GLY A 329 33.30 -1.71 21.45
CA GLY A 329 32.48 -1.31 20.30
C GLY A 329 31.13 -0.70 20.67
N LYS A 330 30.92 -0.29 21.93
CA LYS A 330 29.69 0.37 22.37
C LYS A 330 29.80 1.89 22.20
N PRO A 331 28.76 2.58 21.71
CA PRO A 331 28.78 4.03 21.59
C PRO A 331 29.05 4.73 22.92
N LEU A 332 30.06 5.62 22.92
CA LEU A 332 30.33 6.51 24.03
C LEU A 332 29.18 7.50 24.19
N LYS A 333 28.89 7.86 25.45
CA LYS A 333 27.80 8.78 25.78
C LYS A 333 28.31 9.93 26.62
N THR A 334 27.89 11.14 26.30
CA THR A 334 28.13 12.34 27.09
C THR A 334 26.81 12.95 27.56
N LYS A 335 26.89 13.80 28.59
CA LYS A 335 25.74 14.55 29.09
C LYS A 335 25.81 15.97 28.57
N ILE A 336 24.71 16.47 28.03
CA ILE A 336 24.58 17.86 27.62
C ILE A 336 23.43 18.54 28.37
N GLN A 337 23.49 19.87 28.40
CA GLN A 337 22.39 20.68 28.89
C GLN A 337 21.33 20.83 27.81
N LEU A 338 20.07 20.95 28.23
CA LEU A 338 18.98 21.26 27.32
C LEU A 338 19.05 22.72 26.87
N ALA A 339 18.70 22.96 25.62
CA ALA A 339 18.51 24.31 25.09
C ALA A 339 17.30 24.98 25.77
N ASN A 340 17.38 26.30 25.96
CA ASN A 340 16.26 27.09 26.48
C ASN A 340 15.11 27.10 25.47
N THR A 341 13.88 27.08 25.96
CA THR A 341 12.67 27.24 25.15
C THR A 341 12.03 28.60 25.36
N HIS A 342 10.90 28.83 24.68
CA HIS A 342 10.02 29.97 24.94
C HIS A 342 8.63 29.43 25.30
N LEU A 343 8.01 30.03 26.31
CA LEU A 343 6.63 29.80 26.67
C LEU A 343 5.69 30.37 25.58
N ALA A 344 4.39 30.10 25.71
CA ALA A 344 3.39 30.54 24.73
C ALA A 344 3.31 32.07 24.56
N ASP A 345 3.68 32.82 25.59
CA ASP A 345 3.78 34.29 25.62
C ASP A 345 5.14 34.80 25.09
N SER A 346 5.98 33.92 24.55
CA SER A 346 7.36 34.20 24.13
C SER A 346 8.35 34.48 25.28
N THR A 347 7.97 34.25 26.53
CA THR A 347 8.90 34.38 27.67
C THR A 347 9.95 33.26 27.59
N PRO A 348 11.26 33.57 27.69
CA PRO A 348 12.30 32.54 27.71
C PRO A 348 12.16 31.62 28.93
N GLN A 349 12.10 30.31 28.68
CA GLN A 349 12.07 29.26 29.68
C GLN A 349 13.45 28.60 29.77
N SER A 350 14.15 28.85 30.87
CA SER A 350 15.40 28.15 31.19
C SER A 350 15.10 26.87 31.96
N PHE A 351 15.78 25.77 31.62
CA PHE A 351 15.67 24.48 32.33
C PHE A 351 16.63 24.35 33.52
N TYR A 352 17.54 25.32 33.69
CA TYR A 352 18.57 25.32 34.72
C TYR A 352 18.48 26.57 35.56
N PHE A 353 18.81 26.47 36.85
CA PHE A 353 18.90 27.67 37.69
C PHE A 353 20.04 28.56 37.23
N MET A 354 19.74 29.85 37.06
CA MET A 354 20.69 30.86 36.61
C MET A 354 21.76 31.15 37.67
N GLU A 355 22.81 31.83 37.25
CA GLU A 355 23.88 32.29 38.13
C GLU A 355 23.31 33.24 39.20
N GLY A 356 23.78 33.09 40.44
CA GLY A 356 23.25 33.81 41.62
C GLY A 356 22.18 33.06 42.42
N HIS A 357 21.65 31.93 41.93
CA HIS A 357 20.78 31.05 42.71
C HIS A 357 21.61 30.02 43.53
N GLU A 358 21.14 29.60 44.71
CA GLU A 358 21.84 28.59 45.56
C GLU A 358 22.11 27.28 44.79
N LYS A 359 21.20 26.94 43.87
CA LYS A 359 21.28 25.76 42.99
C LYS A 359 21.74 26.08 41.57
N ALA A 360 22.50 27.16 41.36
CA ALA A 360 22.99 27.56 40.04
C ALA A 360 23.57 26.37 39.25
N GLY A 361 23.18 26.24 37.98
CA GLY A 361 23.58 25.16 37.08
C GLY A 361 22.89 23.81 37.31
N TRP A 362 22.04 23.67 38.34
CA TRP A 362 21.23 22.45 38.51
C TRP A 362 20.04 22.48 37.55
N PHE A 363 19.67 21.31 37.05
CA PHE A 363 18.40 21.16 36.35
C PHE A 363 17.25 21.41 37.33
N LYS A 364 16.25 22.19 36.93
CA LYS A 364 15.14 22.65 37.80
C LYS A 364 14.20 21.54 38.25
N GLY A 365 14.00 20.51 37.43
CA GLY A 365 13.01 19.47 37.67
C GLY A 365 11.63 19.85 37.13
N MET A 366 10.84 18.85 36.72
CA MET A 366 9.54 19.05 36.07
C MET A 366 8.56 19.87 36.94
N ALA A 367 8.57 19.69 38.26
CA ALA A 367 7.64 20.41 39.14
C ALA A 367 7.94 21.92 39.18
N GLN A 368 9.22 22.30 39.24
CA GLN A 368 9.63 23.70 39.20
C GLN A 368 9.35 24.34 37.84
N ILE A 369 9.60 23.62 36.74
CA ILE A 369 9.30 24.11 35.38
C ILE A 369 7.79 24.35 35.23
N LEU A 370 6.94 23.42 35.66
CA LEU A 370 5.48 23.61 35.63
C LEU A 370 5.03 24.79 36.50
N HIS A 371 5.65 24.99 37.67
CA HIS A 371 5.38 26.15 38.52
C HIS A 371 5.73 27.47 37.84
N GLU A 372 6.86 27.53 37.14
CA GLU A 372 7.25 28.70 36.34
C GLU A 372 6.29 28.93 35.16
N CYS A 373 5.68 27.88 34.61
CA CYS A 373 4.60 27.98 33.63
C CYS A 373 3.24 28.37 34.24
N GLY A 374 3.16 28.68 35.53
CA GLY A 374 1.94 29.13 36.22
C GLY A 374 1.06 28.02 36.80
N PHE A 375 1.57 26.79 36.93
CA PHE A 375 0.81 25.65 37.48
C PHE A 375 1.32 25.20 38.85
N ASP A 376 0.45 25.16 39.85
CA ASP A 376 0.82 24.69 41.19
C ASP A 376 0.65 23.17 41.35
N GLU A 377 1.61 22.41 40.81
CA GLU A 377 1.52 20.95 40.68
C GLU A 377 2.62 20.21 41.48
N ALA A 378 3.11 20.82 42.55
CA ALA A 378 4.13 20.22 43.42
C ALA A 378 3.67 18.87 44.01
N SER A 379 2.36 18.66 44.13
CA SER A 379 1.74 17.44 44.66
C SER A 379 1.69 16.27 43.64
N LEU A 380 1.82 16.54 42.33
CA LEU A 380 1.76 15.49 41.32
C LEU A 380 2.93 14.51 41.45
N LYS A 381 2.67 13.23 41.24
CA LYS A 381 3.75 12.24 41.08
C LYS A 381 4.57 12.52 39.83
N SER A 382 5.81 12.03 39.79
CA SER A 382 6.71 12.19 38.64
C SER A 382 6.14 11.59 37.35
N GLU A 383 5.64 10.36 37.42
CA GLU A 383 5.10 9.57 36.31
C GLU A 383 4.04 8.57 36.80
N CYS A 384 3.05 8.27 35.95
CA CYS A 384 2.14 7.13 36.13
C CYS A 384 2.82 5.79 35.77
N PRO A 385 2.51 4.68 36.47
CA PRO A 385 3.08 3.37 36.15
C PRO A 385 3.05 3.05 34.65
N SER A 386 4.21 2.73 34.08
CA SER A 386 4.39 2.40 32.66
C SER A 386 3.87 3.47 31.68
N PHE A 387 3.83 4.74 32.10
CA PHE A 387 3.29 5.87 31.34
C PHE A 387 1.81 5.68 30.93
N LYS A 388 1.07 4.81 31.63
CA LYS A 388 -0.37 4.62 31.43
C LYS A 388 -1.13 5.58 32.34
N CYS A 389 -1.46 6.76 31.83
CA CYS A 389 -2.25 7.73 32.60
C CYS A 389 -3.72 7.33 32.67
N PRO A 390 -4.35 7.40 33.86
CA PRO A 390 -5.79 7.20 33.99
C PRO A 390 -6.55 8.29 33.22
N PRO A 391 -7.52 7.95 32.35
CA PRO A 391 -8.29 8.94 31.60
C PRO A 391 -9.05 9.92 32.51
N ASP A 392 -9.51 9.45 33.67
CA ASP A 392 -10.22 10.23 34.70
C ASP A 392 -9.36 11.31 35.36
N LYS A 393 -8.03 11.23 35.22
CA LYS A 393 -7.07 12.18 35.83
C LYS A 393 -6.33 13.01 34.79
N MET A 394 -6.75 12.96 33.53
CA MET A 394 -6.18 13.78 32.48
C MET A 394 -6.78 15.19 32.49
N PRO A 395 -6.00 16.24 32.13
CA PRO A 395 -4.61 16.19 31.65
C PRO A 395 -3.53 16.19 32.76
N HIS A 396 -3.90 16.35 34.04
CA HIS A 396 -2.99 16.58 35.17
C HIS A 396 -2.64 15.28 35.97
N CYS A 397 -2.42 14.15 35.28
CA CYS A 397 -2.22 12.85 35.96
C CYS A 397 -0.85 12.72 36.68
N CYS A 398 0.19 13.34 36.13
CA CYS A 398 1.57 13.35 36.65
C CYS A 398 2.39 14.46 35.98
N CYS A 399 3.48 14.90 36.62
CA CYS A 399 4.32 15.98 36.09
C CYS A 399 4.82 15.69 34.67
N ARG A 400 5.23 14.44 34.39
CA ARG A 400 5.76 14.06 33.06
C ARG A 400 4.74 14.21 31.96
N HIS A 401 3.53 13.71 32.17
CA HIS A 401 2.48 13.78 31.16
C HIS A 401 2.01 15.22 30.95
N PHE A 402 1.88 15.98 32.05
CA PHE A 402 1.45 17.37 31.94
C PHE A 402 2.50 18.23 31.23
N LEU A 403 3.78 18.07 31.58
CA LEU A 403 4.89 18.76 30.93
C LEU A 403 5.04 18.35 29.46
N TYR A 404 4.87 17.05 29.14
CA TYR A 404 4.92 16.55 27.77
C TYR A 404 3.91 17.25 26.85
N ASN A 405 2.76 17.65 27.39
CA ASN A 405 1.70 18.33 26.63
C ASN A 405 1.81 19.87 26.65
N GLN A 406 2.85 20.44 27.26
CA GLN A 406 3.05 21.89 27.21
C GLN A 406 3.47 22.35 25.81
N PRO A 407 3.08 23.57 25.38
CA PRO A 407 3.39 24.07 24.05
C PRO A 407 4.88 24.06 23.70
N ASP A 408 5.75 24.38 24.66
CA ASP A 408 7.21 24.42 24.52
C ASP A 408 7.84 23.02 24.43
N PHE A 409 7.10 21.95 24.74
CA PHE A 409 7.49 20.55 24.55
C PHE A 409 6.86 19.91 23.31
N ILE A 410 5.63 20.29 22.94
CA ILE A 410 4.96 19.75 21.74
C ILE A 410 5.55 20.39 20.47
N ASN A 411 5.68 21.72 20.45
CA ASN A 411 5.97 22.48 19.24
C ASN A 411 7.46 22.62 18.92
N VAL A 412 8.30 21.75 19.49
CA VAL A 412 9.73 21.72 19.17
C VAL A 412 9.93 21.09 17.80
N LYS A 413 10.45 21.89 16.86
CA LYS A 413 10.77 21.46 15.51
C LYS A 413 11.82 20.34 15.52
N SER A 414 11.67 19.41 14.59
CA SER A 414 12.69 18.41 14.29
C SER A 414 13.93 19.06 13.69
N HIS A 415 15.07 18.38 13.80
CA HIS A 415 16.30 18.81 13.14
C HIS A 415 16.12 18.93 11.62
N LEU A 416 15.36 18.01 11.03
CA LEU A 416 15.00 18.03 9.61
C LEU A 416 14.26 19.31 9.23
N GLU A 417 13.22 19.69 9.99
CA GLU A 417 12.47 20.93 9.75
C GLU A 417 13.38 22.15 9.82
N THR A 418 14.19 22.29 10.87
CA THR A 418 15.12 23.42 11.02
C THR A 418 16.07 23.54 9.83
N VAL A 419 16.72 22.45 9.47
CA VAL A 419 17.70 22.39 8.36
C VAL A 419 17.06 22.72 7.01
N CYS A 420 15.81 22.32 6.78
CA CYS A 420 15.08 22.63 5.55
C CYS A 420 14.58 24.08 5.53
N GLU A 421 14.06 24.59 6.64
CA GLU A 421 13.56 25.97 6.76
C GLU A 421 14.68 27.01 6.62
N GLU A 422 15.87 26.75 7.20
CA GLU A 422 17.07 27.57 7.00
C GLU A 422 17.47 27.68 5.52
N ARG A 423 17.12 26.68 4.71
CA ARG A 423 17.31 26.66 3.26
C ARG A 423 16.09 27.18 2.48
N GLY A 424 15.06 27.66 3.17
CA GLY A 424 13.85 28.21 2.56
C GLY A 424 12.81 27.17 2.12
N PHE A 425 12.95 25.91 2.53
CA PHE A 425 11.99 24.85 2.20
C PHE A 425 10.98 24.63 3.32
N ARG A 426 9.70 24.52 2.95
CA ARG A 426 8.65 24.08 3.88
C ARG A 426 8.62 22.56 3.95
N VAL A 427 8.54 22.02 5.17
CA VAL A 427 8.41 20.58 5.42
C VAL A 427 6.98 20.23 5.80
N ILE A 428 6.48 19.09 5.32
CA ILE A 428 5.20 18.49 5.70
C ILE A 428 5.44 17.03 6.07
N PHE A 429 4.86 16.57 7.18
CA PHE A 429 4.85 15.15 7.53
C PHE A 429 3.50 14.54 7.16
N LEU A 430 3.54 13.33 6.61
CA LEU A 430 2.35 12.54 6.34
C LEU A 430 1.74 11.99 7.64
N PRO A 431 0.42 11.83 7.72
CA PRO A 431 -0.20 11.10 8.81
C PRO A 431 0.41 9.68 8.95
N LYS A 432 0.62 9.23 10.19
CA LYS A 432 1.16 7.89 10.44
C LYS A 432 0.21 6.83 9.85
N PHE A 433 0.78 5.71 9.40
CA PHE A 433 0.06 4.58 8.81
C PHE A 433 -0.63 4.85 7.46
N HIS A 434 -0.61 6.08 6.93
CA HIS A 434 -1.29 6.45 5.68
C HIS A 434 -0.36 6.42 4.45
N CYS A 435 0.16 5.24 4.10
CA CYS A 435 1.07 5.08 2.94
C CYS A 435 0.43 5.43 1.59
N GLU A 436 -0.90 5.33 1.49
CA GLU A 436 -1.67 5.71 0.30
C GLU A 436 -1.62 7.22 -0.01
N LEU A 437 -1.25 8.04 0.97
CA LEU A 437 -1.01 9.48 0.80
C LEU A 437 0.40 9.76 0.25
N ASN A 438 1.30 8.77 0.26
CA ASN A 438 2.67 8.87 -0.20
C ASN A 438 2.85 8.21 -1.58
N PHE A 439 2.72 8.95 -2.68
CA PHE A 439 2.71 8.29 -4.00
C PHE A 439 4.07 7.66 -4.39
N ILE A 440 5.16 8.04 -3.71
CA ILE A 440 6.46 7.38 -3.89
C ILE A 440 6.41 5.89 -3.53
N GLU A 441 5.52 5.47 -2.62
CA GLU A 441 5.32 4.06 -2.26
C GLU A 441 4.84 3.25 -3.47
N MET A 442 3.98 3.85 -4.30
CA MET A 442 3.57 3.24 -5.57
C MET A 442 4.71 3.23 -6.59
N CYS A 443 5.59 4.23 -6.58
CA CYS A 443 6.82 4.23 -7.39
C CYS A 443 7.74 3.08 -6.97
N TRP A 444 7.92 2.85 -5.67
CA TRP A 444 8.67 1.70 -5.15
C TRP A 444 8.03 0.37 -5.53
N GLY A 445 6.71 0.26 -5.44
CA GLY A 445 5.98 -0.93 -5.89
C GLY A 445 6.22 -1.23 -7.37
N PHE A 446 6.20 -0.21 -8.23
CA PHE A 446 6.51 -0.35 -9.65
C PHE A 446 7.97 -0.77 -9.87
N ALA A 447 8.92 -0.07 -9.23
CA ALA A 447 10.35 -0.36 -9.36
C ALA A 447 10.64 -1.81 -8.91
N LYS A 448 10.11 -2.25 -7.77
CA LYS A 448 10.28 -3.64 -7.31
C LYS A 448 9.70 -4.65 -8.28
N ARG A 449 8.54 -4.37 -8.89
CA ARG A 449 7.98 -5.23 -9.93
C ARG A 449 8.91 -5.36 -11.14
N VAL A 450 9.49 -4.27 -11.62
CA VAL A 450 10.47 -4.29 -12.73
C VAL A 450 11.75 -4.99 -12.30
N TYR A 451 12.25 -4.69 -11.10
CA TYR A 451 13.46 -5.29 -10.55
C TYR A 451 13.39 -6.83 -10.52
N ARG A 452 12.23 -7.38 -10.16
CA ARG A 452 11.97 -8.84 -10.14
C ARG A 452 12.07 -9.52 -11.51
N GLN A 453 12.07 -8.75 -12.60
CA GLN A 453 12.20 -9.25 -13.98
C GLN A 453 13.66 -9.34 -14.45
N PHE A 454 14.62 -8.74 -13.72
CA PHE A 454 16.04 -8.85 -14.06
C PHE A 454 16.58 -10.25 -13.77
N LYS A 455 17.64 -10.63 -14.49
CA LYS A 455 18.35 -11.89 -14.26
C LYS A 455 18.83 -12.00 -12.81
N LEU A 456 18.84 -13.22 -12.29
CA LEU A 456 19.36 -13.50 -10.96
C LEU A 456 20.87 -13.22 -10.94
N SER A 457 21.32 -12.44 -9.96
CA SER A 457 22.74 -12.26 -9.67
C SER A 457 22.91 -12.05 -8.17
N SER A 458 23.96 -12.64 -7.61
CA SER A 458 24.39 -12.39 -6.23
C SER A 458 25.50 -11.34 -6.14
N LYS A 459 25.88 -10.71 -7.27
CA LYS A 459 26.88 -9.65 -7.30
C LYS A 459 26.26 -8.32 -6.88
N GLU A 460 26.93 -7.61 -5.97
CA GLU A 460 26.45 -6.30 -5.50
C GLU A 460 26.39 -5.25 -6.62
N ASP A 461 27.35 -5.26 -7.55
CA ASP A 461 27.34 -4.36 -8.71
C ASP A 461 26.14 -4.59 -9.65
N ASP A 462 25.63 -5.82 -9.70
CA ASP A 462 24.42 -6.13 -10.47
C ASP A 462 23.17 -5.71 -9.69
N LEU A 463 23.16 -5.86 -8.35
CA LEU A 463 22.09 -5.37 -7.48
C LEU A 463 21.92 -3.86 -7.64
N GLU A 464 23.00 -3.09 -7.50
CA GLU A 464 22.99 -1.64 -7.64
C GLU A 464 22.50 -1.20 -9.03
N ARG A 465 23.08 -1.75 -10.09
CA ARG A 465 22.71 -1.42 -11.47
C ARG A 465 21.25 -1.74 -11.78
N ASN A 466 20.76 -2.90 -11.33
CA ASN A 466 19.38 -3.32 -11.55
C ASN A 466 18.39 -2.46 -10.75
N VAL A 467 18.74 -2.06 -9.53
CA VAL A 467 17.91 -1.17 -8.72
C VAL A 467 17.82 0.22 -9.36
N ILE A 468 18.94 0.77 -9.83
CA ILE A 468 18.97 2.02 -10.59
C ILE A 468 18.08 1.92 -11.84
N ALA A 469 18.31 0.89 -12.67
CA ALA A 469 17.55 0.68 -13.90
C ALA A 469 16.05 0.49 -13.63
N ALA A 470 15.66 -0.21 -12.56
CA ALA A 470 14.27 -0.36 -12.15
C ALA A 470 13.63 0.98 -11.77
N CYS A 471 14.32 1.81 -10.97
CA CYS A 471 13.82 3.12 -10.56
C CYS A 471 13.66 4.05 -11.77
N ASP A 472 14.65 4.06 -12.67
CA ASP A 472 14.68 4.93 -13.86
C ASP A 472 13.66 4.49 -14.93
N SER A 473 13.16 3.25 -14.85
CA SER A 473 12.16 2.71 -15.79
C SER A 473 10.74 3.25 -15.59
N ILE A 474 10.45 3.93 -14.48
CA ILE A 474 9.10 4.40 -14.15
C ILE A 474 8.76 5.60 -15.05
N PRO A 475 7.74 5.49 -15.94
CA PRO A 475 7.38 6.61 -16.80
C PRO A 475 6.75 7.75 -15.99
N LEU A 476 7.04 9.01 -16.36
CA LEU A 476 6.43 10.19 -15.73
C LEU A 476 4.89 10.13 -15.74
N GLN A 477 4.30 9.67 -16.85
CA GLN A 477 2.85 9.42 -16.97
C GLN A 477 2.30 8.51 -15.87
N THR A 478 3.10 7.52 -15.44
CA THR A 478 2.72 6.59 -14.36
C THR A 478 2.79 7.28 -13.01
N MET A 479 3.82 8.11 -12.79
CA MET A 479 3.95 8.93 -11.58
C MET A 479 2.79 9.93 -11.44
N HIS A 480 2.33 10.55 -12.54
CA HIS A 480 1.12 11.38 -12.53
C HIS A 480 -0.10 10.59 -12.03
N LYS A 481 -0.33 9.37 -12.53
CA LYS A 481 -1.45 8.51 -12.09
C LYS A 481 -1.34 8.16 -10.60
N PHE A 482 -0.13 7.88 -10.11
CA PHE A 482 0.10 7.63 -8.69
C PHE A 482 -0.19 8.87 -7.83
N ALA A 483 0.31 10.04 -8.23
CA ALA A 483 0.06 11.29 -7.53
C ALA A 483 -1.44 11.65 -7.51
N ILE A 484 -2.15 11.48 -8.63
CA ILE A 484 -3.61 11.66 -8.70
C ILE A 484 -4.31 10.72 -7.73
N ARG A 485 -3.94 9.43 -7.71
CA ARG A 485 -4.52 8.45 -6.78
C ARG A 485 -4.34 8.86 -5.32
N SER A 486 -3.15 9.29 -4.91
CA SER A 486 -2.92 9.80 -3.54
C SER A 486 -3.74 11.03 -3.24
N ARG A 487 -3.91 11.95 -4.21
CA ARG A 487 -4.78 13.13 -4.06
C ARG A 487 -6.27 12.76 -3.93
N CYS A 488 -6.75 11.70 -4.59
CA CYS A 488 -8.10 11.20 -4.37
C CYS A 488 -8.30 10.66 -2.95
N PHE A 489 -7.28 10.04 -2.34
CA PHE A 489 -7.32 9.67 -0.91
C PHE A 489 -7.40 10.90 -0.01
N ILE A 490 -6.60 11.94 -0.29
CA ILE A 490 -6.67 13.21 0.44
C ILE A 490 -8.09 13.80 0.38
N ASP A 491 -8.70 13.85 -0.82
CA ASP A 491 -10.08 14.32 -1.02
C ASP A 491 -11.12 13.45 -0.29
N ALA A 492 -10.95 12.12 -0.30
CA ALA A 492 -11.80 11.20 0.45
C ALA A 492 -11.77 11.48 1.96
N TYR A 493 -10.58 11.65 2.54
CA TYR A 493 -10.44 11.94 3.97
C TYR A 493 -11.01 13.31 4.35
N ARG A 494 -10.91 14.31 3.45
CA ARG A 494 -11.54 15.64 3.64
C ARG A 494 -13.06 15.55 3.67
N LYS A 495 -13.64 14.57 2.98
CA LYS A 495 -15.09 14.29 2.99
C LYS A 495 -15.54 13.44 4.18
N GLY A 496 -14.62 13.09 5.09
CA GLY A 496 -14.92 12.36 6.31
C GLY A 496 -14.91 10.83 6.17
N LEU A 497 -14.45 10.30 5.03
CA LEU A 497 -14.33 8.85 4.85
C LEU A 497 -13.20 8.31 5.74
N ASN A 498 -13.40 7.14 6.34
CA ASN A 498 -12.32 6.40 7.01
C ASN A 498 -11.45 5.63 5.98
N GLY A 499 -10.37 5.00 6.42
CA GLY A 499 -9.43 4.30 5.52
C GLY A 499 -10.10 3.25 4.62
N MET A 500 -11.02 2.47 5.18
CA MET A 500 -11.72 1.41 4.45
C MET A 500 -12.72 1.98 3.44
N GLN A 501 -13.48 3.01 3.83
CA GLN A 501 -14.41 3.73 2.96
C GLN A 501 -13.69 4.43 1.81
N ALA A 502 -12.55 5.08 2.09
CA ALA A 502 -11.74 5.76 1.09
C ALA A 502 -11.19 4.77 0.04
N ALA A 503 -10.65 3.62 0.50
CA ALA A 503 -10.17 2.56 -0.38
C ALA A 503 -11.28 2.00 -1.29
N TRP A 504 -12.49 1.80 -0.73
CA TRP A 504 -13.67 1.39 -1.51
C TRP A 504 -14.10 2.45 -2.51
N ALA A 505 -14.19 3.72 -2.10
CA ALA A 505 -14.64 4.81 -2.95
C ALA A 505 -13.70 5.00 -4.15
N ILE A 506 -12.39 4.96 -3.93
CA ILE A 506 -11.40 5.08 -5.00
C ILE A 506 -11.42 3.86 -5.93
N LYS A 507 -11.82 2.68 -5.43
CA LYS A 507 -12.02 1.50 -6.28
C LYS A 507 -13.29 1.60 -7.12
N LYS A 508 -14.36 2.19 -6.58
CA LYS A 508 -15.65 2.38 -7.28
C LYS A 508 -15.55 3.50 -8.32
N TYR A 509 -14.94 4.63 -7.97
CA TYR A 509 -14.84 5.85 -8.78
C TYR A 509 -13.46 5.99 -9.43
N ARG A 510 -12.89 4.90 -9.97
CA ARG A 510 -11.52 4.87 -10.55
C ARG A 510 -11.29 5.88 -11.69
N GLY A 511 -12.35 6.35 -12.34
CA GLY A 511 -12.32 7.35 -13.42
C GLY A 511 -12.85 8.72 -12.98
N HIS A 512 -12.73 9.06 -11.70
CA HIS A 512 -13.02 10.41 -11.19
C HIS A 512 -11.92 10.88 -10.25
N ARG A 513 -11.52 12.15 -10.40
CA ARG A 513 -10.46 12.79 -9.60
C ARG A 513 -10.91 13.27 -8.22
N VAL A 514 -12.20 13.55 -8.10
CA VAL A 514 -12.83 14.08 -6.90
C VAL A 514 -14.06 13.22 -6.67
N LEU A 515 -14.24 12.74 -5.44
CA LEU A 515 -15.43 11.96 -5.11
C LEU A 515 -16.68 12.86 -5.16
N PRO A 516 -17.87 12.33 -5.49
CA PRO A 516 -19.10 13.13 -5.42
C PRO A 516 -19.29 13.73 -4.02
N LYS A 517 -19.85 14.94 -3.90
CA LYS A 517 -20.19 15.53 -2.60
C LYS A 517 -21.18 14.66 -1.81
N SER A 518 -21.99 13.87 -2.51
CA SER A 518 -22.96 12.92 -1.96
C SER A 518 -22.36 11.58 -1.54
N ILE A 519 -21.04 11.37 -1.63
CA ILE A 519 -20.40 10.06 -1.37
C ILE A 519 -20.72 9.48 0.02
N MET A 520 -20.98 10.32 1.01
CA MET A 520 -21.39 9.85 2.35
C MET A 520 -22.74 9.13 2.33
N GLN A 521 -23.65 9.52 1.44
CA GLN A 521 -24.97 8.90 1.30
C GLN A 521 -24.84 7.43 0.88
N ASP A 522 -23.84 7.06 0.06
CA ASP A 522 -23.58 5.68 -0.35
C ASP A 522 -23.27 4.75 0.85
N PHE A 523 -22.87 5.31 2.00
CA PHE A 523 -22.58 4.56 3.23
C PHE A 523 -23.71 4.62 4.25
N ASP A 524 -24.52 5.69 4.25
CA ASP A 524 -25.67 5.83 5.14
C ASP A 524 -26.81 4.83 4.80
N PHE A 525 -26.95 4.43 3.54
CA PHE A 525 -27.96 3.44 3.11
C PHE A 525 -27.70 2.00 3.58
N ASN A 526 -26.47 1.66 4.01
CA ASN A 526 -26.11 0.31 4.45
C ASN A 526 -26.26 0.09 5.97
N THR A 527 -26.61 1.13 6.74
CA THR A 527 -26.80 1.04 8.21
C THR A 527 -28.26 0.93 8.64
N THR A 528 -29.20 0.94 7.70
CA THR A 528 -30.65 0.87 7.96
C THR A 528 -31.27 -0.41 7.40
N THR A 529 -30.83 -1.56 7.91
CA THR A 529 -31.73 -2.73 8.00
C THR A 529 -32.32 -2.75 9.42
N PRO A 530 -33.62 -2.49 9.61
CA PRO A 530 -34.26 -2.71 10.89
C PRO A 530 -34.27 -4.21 11.17
N THR A 531 -33.72 -4.62 12.31
CA THR A 531 -34.06 -5.90 12.93
C THR A 531 -35.58 -5.95 13.11
N VAL A 532 -36.24 -6.84 12.37
CA VAL A 532 -37.58 -7.35 12.68
C VAL A 532 -37.41 -8.61 13.50
#